data_AF-A0A8S2GF54-F1
#
_entry.id   AF-A0A8S2GF54-F1
#
_cell.length_a   1.000
_cell.length_b   1.000
_cell.length_c   1.000
_cell.angle_alpha   90.00
_cell.angle_beta   90.00
_cell.angle_gamma   90.00
#
_symmetry.space_group_name_H-M   'P 1'
#
loop_
_entity.id
_entity.type
_entity.pdbx_description
1 polymer ?
#
loop_
_entity_poly.entity_id
_entity_poly.type
_entity_poly.pdbx_seq_one_letter_code
_entity_poly.pdbx_strand_id
1 'polypeptide(L)' 'LSALNWTRNKGSTLSEETGPMFDVTTGTDQGWYIYLETSSPAMVNDSARLQSTAIGGGTKCFEF' A
#
# COMPACT_ATOMS: atom_id res chain seq x y z
N LEU A 1 -4.58 -20.81 1.42
CA LEU A 1 -4.23 -19.69 2.34
C LEU A 1 -3.59 -18.62 1.47
N SER A 2 -4.36 -17.64 1.01
CA SER A 2 -3.82 -16.51 0.26
C SER A 2 -3.10 -15.60 1.25
N ALA A 3 -1.77 -15.54 1.17
CA ALA A 3 -1.05 -14.54 1.93
C ALA A 3 -1.34 -13.16 1.30
N LEU A 4 -1.94 -12.26 2.07
CA LEU A 4 -2.10 -10.86 1.68
C LEU A 4 -0.71 -10.20 1.62
N ASN A 5 -0.42 -9.48 0.55
CA ASN A 5 0.86 -8.79 0.36
C ASN A 5 0.63 -7.33 -0.01
N TRP A 6 1.56 -6.48 0.42
CA TRP A 6 1.59 -5.09 -0.01
C TRP A 6 1.94 -5.01 -1.50
N THR A 7 1.08 -4.33 -2.25
CA THR A 7 1.27 -4.10 -3.69
C THR A 7 1.75 -2.67 -3.90
N ARG A 8 2.84 -2.53 -4.66
CA ARG A 8 3.30 -1.23 -5.16
C ARG A 8 2.74 -1.01 -6.57
N ASN A 9 2.06 0.11 -6.81
CA ASN A 9 1.35 0.34 -8.06
C ASN A 9 1.48 1.79 -8.56
N LYS A 10 1.20 1.99 -9.86
CA LYS A 10 0.95 3.29 -10.50
C LYS A 10 -0.41 3.23 -11.20
N GLY A 11 -1.10 4.35 -11.29
CA GLY A 11 -2.42 4.38 -11.90
C GLY A 11 -3.49 3.76 -10.98
N SER A 12 -4.66 3.44 -11.54
CA SER A 12 -5.76 2.81 -10.82
C SER A 12 -5.40 1.43 -10.24
N THR A 13 -6.07 1.08 -9.14
CA THR A 13 -6.08 -0.28 -8.56
C THR A 13 -6.77 -1.29 -9.48
N LEU A 14 -6.57 -2.59 -9.20
CA LEU A 14 -7.11 -3.67 -10.03
C LEU A 14 -8.62 -3.86 -9.84
N SER A 15 -9.13 -3.67 -8.62
CA SER A 15 -10.56 -3.74 -8.34
C SER A 15 -11.31 -2.52 -8.87
N GLU A 16 -12.49 -2.75 -9.44
CA GLU A 16 -13.36 -1.69 -9.91
C GLU A 16 -13.88 -0.81 -8.77
N GLU A 17 -14.19 0.45 -9.09
CA GLU A 17 -14.71 1.45 -8.13
C GLU A 17 -13.85 1.68 -6.89
N THR A 18 -12.58 1.28 -6.96
CA THR A 18 -11.57 1.59 -5.97
C THR A 18 -10.57 2.59 -6.53
N GLY A 19 -9.80 3.18 -5.64
CA GLY A 19 -8.75 4.12 -6.01
C GLY A 19 -7.42 3.72 -5.39
N PRO A 20 -6.40 4.58 -5.52
CA PRO A 20 -6.43 5.89 -6.17
C PRO A 20 -6.17 5.81 -7.69
N MET A 21 -6.50 6.86 -8.44
CA MET A 21 -6.09 6.99 -9.85
C MET A 21 -4.60 7.34 -9.96
N PHE A 22 -4.08 8.17 -9.05
CA PHE A 22 -2.67 8.60 -9.00
C PHE A 22 -2.19 8.66 -7.55
N ASP A 23 -0.88 8.57 -7.32
CA ASP A 23 -0.33 8.80 -5.97
C ASP A 23 -0.49 10.26 -5.54
N VAL A 24 -0.33 10.52 -4.24
CA VAL A 24 -0.38 11.88 -3.69
C VAL A 24 0.89 12.68 -4.01
N THR A 25 2.03 12.01 -4.13
CA THR A 25 3.34 12.68 -4.26
C THR A 25 3.50 13.40 -5.59
N THR A 26 3.12 12.77 -6.71
CA THR A 26 3.20 13.41 -8.03
C THR A 26 1.85 13.85 -8.55
N GLY A 27 0.74 13.24 -8.09
CA GLY A 27 -0.59 13.53 -8.61
C GLY A 27 -0.77 13.13 -10.07
N THR A 28 0.10 12.24 -10.59
CA THR A 28 0.13 11.80 -11.98
C THR A 28 0.34 10.30 -12.09
N ASP A 29 0.19 9.75 -13.31
CA ASP A 29 0.39 8.33 -13.63
C ASP A 29 1.84 7.84 -13.51
N GLN A 30 2.78 8.74 -13.23
CA GLN A 30 4.19 8.43 -13.01
C GLN A 30 4.53 8.18 -11.53
N GLY A 31 3.65 8.61 -10.62
CA GLY A 31 3.80 8.43 -9.18
C GLY A 31 3.48 7.01 -8.73
N TRP A 32 4.00 6.65 -7.55
CA TRP A 32 3.88 5.30 -6.98
C TRP A 32 3.28 5.36 -5.59
N TYR A 33 2.32 4.48 -5.34
CA TYR A 33 1.78 4.26 -4.00
C TYR A 33 1.85 2.77 -3.64
N ILE A 34 1.62 2.48 -2.37
CA ILE A 34 1.55 1.12 -1.83
C ILE A 34 0.16 0.92 -1.21
N TYR A 35 -0.47 -0.22 -1.48
CA TYR A 35 -1.79 -0.55 -0.95
C TYR A 35 -1.94 -2.05 -0.68
N LEU A 36 -3.02 -2.42 0.02
CA LEU A 36 -3.47 -3.80 0.14
C LEU A 36 -4.73 -3.99 -0.70
N GLU A 37 -4.69 -4.95 -1.61
CA GLU A 37 -5.88 -5.39 -2.34
C GLU A 37 -6.71 -6.29 -1.42
N THR A 38 -7.78 -5.74 -0.85
CA THR A 38 -8.64 -6.43 0.12
C THR A 38 -9.96 -6.91 -0.47
N SER A 39 -10.15 -6.75 -1.79
CA SER A 39 -11.23 -7.44 -2.49
C SER A 39 -11.00 -8.96 -2.54
N SER A 40 -12.01 -9.69 -3.02
CA SER A 40 -11.97 -11.15 -3.10
C SER A 40 -10.68 -11.62 -3.80
N PRO A 41 -9.90 -12.54 -3.20
CA PRO A 41 -10.31 -13.49 -2.17
C PRO A 41 -9.86 -13.17 -0.73
N ALA A 42 -9.43 -11.93 -0.44
CA ALA A 42 -9.00 -11.58 0.92
C ALA A 42 -10.10 -11.84 1.95
N MET A 43 -9.72 -12.37 3.11
CA MET A 43 -10.64 -12.77 4.19
C MET A 43 -10.51 -11.86 5.40
N VAL A 44 -11.55 -11.87 6.24
CA VAL A 44 -11.51 -11.22 7.55
C VAL A 44 -10.34 -11.79 8.35
N ASN A 45 -9.54 -10.90 8.94
CA ASN A 45 -8.30 -11.20 9.69
C ASN A 45 -7.07 -11.58 8.84
N ASP A 46 -7.14 -11.49 7.50
CA ASP A 46 -5.91 -11.48 6.71
C ASP A 46 -5.06 -10.26 7.09
N SER A 47 -3.75 -10.46 7.16
CA SER A 47 -2.80 -9.42 7.55
C SER A 47 -1.55 -9.46 6.69
N ALA A 48 -0.95 -8.30 6.48
CA ALA A 48 0.28 -8.12 5.71
C ALA A 48 1.22 -7.16 6.45
N ARG A 49 2.51 -7.48 6.50
CA ARG A 49 3.52 -6.64 7.18
C ARG A 49 4.31 -5.83 6.17
N LEU A 50 4.29 -4.51 6.30
CA LEU A 50 5.26 -3.61 5.67
C LEU A 50 6.30 -3.27 6.73
N GLN A 51 7.57 -3.46 6.39
CA GLN A 51 8.67 -3.27 7.33
C GLN A 51 9.71 -2.37 6.68
N SER A 52 10.08 -1.29 7.37
CA SER A 52 11.20 -0.45 6.98
C SER A 52 12.53 -1.18 7.21
N THR A 53 13.61 -0.63 6.68
CA THR A 53 14.94 -0.93 7.21
C THR A 53 15.06 -0.51 8.68
N ALA A 54 16.09 -0.97 9.37
CA ALA A 54 16.36 -0.54 10.74
C ALA A 54 16.57 0.99 10.79
N ILE A 55 15.83 1.66 11.68
CA ILE A 55 15.98 3.09 11.95
C ILE A 55 16.83 3.22 13.21
N GLY A 56 17.88 4.05 13.17
CA GLY A 56 18.72 4.31 14.33
C GLY A 56 17.95 4.94 15.50
N GLY A 57 18.46 4.76 16.72
CA GLY A 57 17.81 5.23 17.94
C GLY A 57 17.70 6.75 18.08
N GLY A 58 17.07 7.18 19.19
CA GLY A 58 16.80 8.58 19.52
C GLY A 58 15.36 9.01 19.15
N THR A 59 15.03 10.27 19.43
CA THR A 59 13.71 10.82 19.12
C THR A 59 13.52 10.95 17.61
N LYS A 60 12.43 10.39 17.10
CA LYS A 60 12.01 10.43 15.68
C LYS A 60 10.52 10.75 15.60
N CYS A 61 10.11 11.31 14.48
CA CYS A 61 8.71 11.43 14.10
C CYS A 61 8.43 10.43 12.98
N PHE A 62 7.29 9.76 13.04
CA PHE A 62 6.80 8.89 11.98
C PHE A 62 5.52 9.50 11.41
N GLU A 63 5.52 9.77 10.12
CA GLU A 63 4.41 10.33 9.36
C GLU A 63 4.28 9.60 8.02
N PHE A 64 3.08 9.65 7.44
CA PHE A 64 2.74 9.15 6.12
C PHE A 64 1.84 10.16 5.41
#